data_AF-A0A6A6J038-F1
#
_entry.id   AF-A0A6A6J038-F1
#
_cell.length_a   1.000
_cell.length_b   1.000
_cell.length_c   1.000
_cell.angle_alpha   90.00
_cell.angle_beta   90.00
_cell.angle_gamma   90.00
#
_symmetry.space_group_name_H-M   'P 1'
#
loop_
_entity.id
_entity.type
_entity.pdbx_description
1 polymer ?
#
loop_
_entity_poly.entity_id
_entity_poly.type
_entity_poly.pdbx_seq_one_letter_code
_entity_poly.pdbx_strand_id
1 'polypeptide(L)'
;MYRATSRLLQCRITFFTRSPCGLCDTAKSVVRNVKAKRNFKYDEINVMELGQEKWKNVYEFDTPVIHVDKADSSATTTSALKLMHRFKEEDVMRLMDEAERT
;
A
#
# COMPACT_ATOMS: atom_id res chain seq x y z
N MET A 1 26.06 -20.63 -8.19
CA MET A 1 24.84 -20.42 -7.39
C MET A 1 24.04 -19.30 -8.02
N TYR A 2 22.95 -19.63 -8.69
CA TYR A 2 22.14 -18.69 -9.46
C TYR A 2 21.23 -17.88 -8.53
N ARG A 3 21.62 -16.65 -8.18
CA ARG A 3 20.69 -15.64 -7.64
C ARG A 3 20.23 -14.75 -8.78
N ALA A 4 19.28 -15.24 -9.56
CA ALA A 4 18.69 -14.49 -10.67
C ALA A 4 17.16 -14.44 -10.54
N THR A 5 16.64 -13.74 -9.52
CA THR A 5 15.20 -13.38 -9.45
C THR A 5 14.93 -12.07 -8.70
N SER A 6 15.89 -11.17 -8.53
CA SER A 6 15.67 -9.89 -7.82
C SER A 6 15.11 -8.77 -8.71
N ARG A 7 14.34 -9.09 -9.77
CA ARG A 7 13.76 -8.09 -10.70
C ARG A 7 12.24 -8.10 -10.80
N LEU A 8 11.53 -8.91 -10.02
CA LEU A 8 10.10 -9.19 -10.29
C LEU A 8 9.09 -8.46 -9.39
N LEU A 9 9.55 -7.71 -8.38
CA LEU A 9 8.71 -6.81 -7.61
C LEU A 9 9.33 -5.43 -7.74
N GLN A 10 8.59 -4.50 -8.34
CA GLN A 10 9.08 -3.14 -8.56
C GLN A 10 8.71 -2.22 -7.38
N CYS A 11 7.63 -2.53 -6.67
CA CYS A 11 7.18 -1.80 -5.48
C CYS A 11 6.58 -2.73 -4.41
N ARG A 12 6.38 -2.18 -3.22
CA ARG A 12 5.52 -2.71 -2.15
C ARG A 12 4.39 -1.71 -1.90
N ILE A 13 3.16 -2.21 -1.84
CA ILE A 13 1.99 -1.44 -1.41
C ILE A 13 1.54 -1.96 -0.05
N THR A 14 1.44 -1.06 0.92
CA THR A 14 0.88 -1.34 2.24
C THR A 14 -0.49 -0.66 2.34
N PHE A 15 -1.56 -1.43 2.51
CA PHE A 15 -2.92 -0.92 2.63
C PHE A 15 -3.36 -0.87 4.09
N PHE A 16 -3.65 0.33 4.58
CA PHE A 16 -4.18 0.58 5.90
C PHE A 16 -5.71 0.63 5.85
N THR A 17 -6.32 -0.31 6.56
CA THR A 17 -7.76 -0.49 6.63
C THR A 17 -8.25 -0.48 8.08
N ARG A 18 -9.56 -0.38 8.27
CA ARG A 18 -10.23 -0.59 9.55
C ARG A 18 -11.57 -1.28 9.34
N SER A 19 -12.09 -1.93 10.37
CA SER A 19 -13.45 -2.48 10.36
C SER A 19 -14.30 -1.85 11.46
N PRO A 20 -15.55 -1.42 11.18
CA PRO A 20 -16.21 -1.39 9.87
C PRO A 20 -15.83 -0.14 9.04
N CYS A 21 -15.65 -0.29 7.72
CA CYS A 21 -15.28 0.81 6.80
C CYS A 21 -15.78 0.58 5.36
N GLY A 22 -16.87 1.25 4.95
CA GLY A 22 -17.41 1.09 3.58
C GLY A 22 -16.51 1.63 2.46
N LEU A 23 -15.65 2.62 2.75
CA LEU A 23 -14.69 3.14 1.75
C LEU A 23 -13.53 2.17 1.51
N CYS A 24 -13.20 1.35 2.51
CA CYS A 24 -12.07 0.43 2.46
C CYS A 24 -12.31 -0.72 1.47
N ASP A 25 -13.56 -1.16 1.27
CA ASP A 25 -13.91 -2.20 0.30
C ASP A 25 -13.66 -1.76 -1.15
N THR A 26 -14.03 -0.51 -1.47
CA THR A 26 -13.77 0.10 -2.78
C THR A 26 -12.26 0.25 -3.01
N ALA A 27 -11.55 0.77 -2.02
CA ALA A 27 -10.09 0.93 -2.08
C ALA A 27 -9.37 -0.43 -2.27
N LYS A 28 -9.81 -1.47 -1.55
CA LYS A 28 -9.27 -2.83 -1.69
C LYS A 28 -9.48 -3.40 -3.09
N SER A 29 -10.63 -3.12 -3.69
CA SER A 29 -10.94 -3.55 -5.06
C SER A 29 -10.02 -2.85 -6.07
N VAL A 30 -9.80 -1.55 -5.92
CA VAL A 30 -8.85 -0.77 -6.74
C VAL A 30 -7.44 -1.37 -6.66
N VAL A 31 -6.90 -1.62 -5.46
CA VAL A 31 -5.55 -2.18 -5.32
C VAL A 31 -5.45 -3.59 -5.91
N ARG A 32 -6.49 -4.42 -5.75
CA ARG A 32 -6.55 -5.75 -6.38
C ARG A 32 -6.51 -5.69 -7.90
N ASN A 33 -7.25 -4.74 -8.51
CA ASN A 33 -7.23 -4.54 -9.96
C ASN A 33 -5.84 -4.11 -10.45
N VAL A 34 -5.17 -3.22 -9.72
CA VAL A 34 -3.80 -2.81 -10.05
C VAL A 34 -2.84 -4.00 -9.91
N LYS A 35 -3.02 -4.85 -8.89
CA LYS A 35 -2.21 -6.07 -8.70
C LYS A 35 -2.37 -7.07 -9.84
N ALA A 36 -3.56 -7.14 -10.45
CA ALA A 36 -3.79 -7.96 -11.64
C ALA A 36 -3.06 -7.42 -12.87
N LYS A 37 -2.81 -6.09 -12.94
CA LYS A 37 -2.09 -5.44 -14.04
C LYS A 37 -0.57 -5.46 -13.85
N ARG A 38 -0.09 -5.32 -12.62
CA ARG A 38 1.33 -5.18 -12.29
C ARG A 38 1.65 -5.95 -11.02
N ASN A 39 2.74 -6.70 -11.03
CA ASN A 39 3.17 -7.46 -9.86
C ASN A 39 3.87 -6.54 -8.84
N PHE A 40 3.39 -6.57 -7.60
CA PHE A 40 3.98 -5.87 -6.45
C PHE A 40 3.67 -6.61 -5.16
N LYS A 41 4.46 -6.33 -4.12
CA LYS A 41 4.22 -6.90 -2.79
C LYS A 41 3.05 -6.17 -2.16
N TYR A 42 2.02 -6.90 -1.74
CA TYR A 42 0.83 -6.31 -1.14
C TYR A 42 0.72 -6.78 0.30
N ASP A 43 0.74 -5.83 1.23
CA ASP A 43 0.56 -6.06 2.66
C ASP A 43 -0.68 -5.27 3.12
N GLU A 44 -1.51 -5.86 3.96
CA GLU A 44 -2.73 -5.24 4.51
C GLU A 44 -2.59 -5.15 6.03
N ILE A 45 -2.80 -3.94 6.57
CA ILE A 45 -2.71 -3.66 8.00
C ILE A 45 -4.04 -3.11 8.46
N ASN A 46 -4.69 -3.83 9.37
CA ASN A 46 -5.85 -3.31 10.07
C ASN A 46 -5.37 -2.45 11.24
N VAL A 47 -5.60 -1.13 11.16
CA VAL A 47 -5.12 -0.18 12.18
C VAL A 47 -5.82 -0.35 13.53
N MET A 48 -6.91 -1.11 13.59
CA MET A 48 -7.63 -1.41 14.83
C MET A 48 -7.14 -2.68 15.53
N GLU A 49 -6.21 -3.44 14.93
CA GLU A 49 -5.65 -4.64 15.54
C GLU A 49 -4.65 -4.32 16.65
N LEU A 50 -4.54 -5.23 17.63
CA LEU A 50 -3.60 -5.13 18.74
C LEU A 50 -2.15 -5.17 18.21
N GLY A 51 -1.29 -4.27 18.72
CA GLY A 51 0.09 -4.12 18.23
C GLY A 51 0.24 -3.19 17.02
N GLN A 52 -0.85 -2.58 16.55
CA GLN A 52 -0.82 -1.54 15.50
C GLN A 52 -1.05 -0.13 16.07
N GLU A 53 -0.76 0.12 17.36
CA GLU A 53 -1.04 1.41 18.01
C GLU A 53 -0.39 2.58 17.28
N LYS A 54 0.80 2.36 16.72
CA LYS A 54 1.49 3.33 15.86
C LYS A 54 0.63 3.80 14.70
N TRP A 55 -0.01 2.87 13.98
CA TRP A 55 -0.83 3.20 12.81
C TRP A 55 -2.24 3.62 13.19
N LYS A 56 -2.76 3.10 14.31
CA LYS A 56 -4.02 3.58 14.89
C LYS A 56 -3.95 5.07 15.15
N ASN A 57 -2.94 5.53 15.88
CA ASN A 57 -2.79 6.95 16.23
C ASN A 57 -2.65 7.87 15.01
N VAL A 58 -2.20 7.35 13.87
CA VAL A 58 -1.95 8.14 12.65
C VAL A 58 -3.13 8.06 11.67
N TYR A 59 -3.79 6.91 11.55
CA TYR A 59 -4.74 6.63 10.47
C TYR A 59 -6.12 6.17 10.94
N GLU A 60 -6.42 6.10 12.24
CA GLU A 60 -7.73 5.67 12.78
C GLU A 60 -8.92 6.39 12.10
N PHE A 61 -8.77 7.69 11.81
CA PHE A 61 -9.81 8.51 11.20
C PHE A 61 -9.64 8.73 9.69
N ASP A 62 -8.45 8.48 9.15
CA ASP A 62 -8.09 8.80 7.75
C ASP A 62 -8.07 7.59 6.81
N THR A 63 -8.38 6.39 7.31
CA THR A 63 -8.54 5.19 6.45
C THR A 63 -9.67 5.38 5.41
N PRO A 64 -9.53 4.88 4.17
CA PRO A 64 -8.43 4.03 3.68
C PRO A 64 -7.18 4.82 3.24
N VAL A 65 -6.02 4.28 3.56
CA VAL A 65 -4.71 4.83 3.16
C VAL A 65 -3.86 3.74 2.52
N ILE A 66 -3.15 4.06 1.45
CA ILE A 66 -2.10 3.19 0.90
C ILE A 66 -0.76 3.89 0.98
N HIS A 67 0.27 3.14 1.34
CA HIS A 67 1.65 3.54 1.13
C HIS A 67 2.22 2.75 -0.04
N VAL A 68 3.00 3.43 -0.88
CA VAL A 68 3.76 2.82 -1.96
C VAL A 68 5.23 3.06 -1.68
N ASP A 69 5.94 1.96 -1.43
CA ASP A 69 7.37 1.94 -1.16
C ASP A 69 8.11 1.19 -2.27
N LYS A 70 9.42 1.40 -2.37
CA LYS A 70 10.28 0.58 -3.22
C LYS A 70 10.30 -0.87 -2.75
N ALA A 71 10.55 -1.79 -3.68
CA ALA A 71 10.63 -3.22 -3.40
C ALA A 71 11.67 -3.59 -2.32
N ASP A 72 12.77 -2.84 -2.23
CA ASP A 72 13.86 -3.08 -1.26
C ASP A 72 13.56 -2.55 0.15
N SER A 73 12.46 -1.82 0.33
CA SER A 73 12.09 -1.32 1.66
C SER A 73 11.69 -2.50 2.55
N SER A 74 12.28 -2.61 3.75
CA SER A 74 11.91 -3.67 4.70
C SER A 74 10.61 -3.37 5.45
N ALA A 75 10.30 -2.09 5.68
CA ALA A 75 9.10 -1.65 6.38
C ALA A 75 8.59 -0.33 5.79
N THR A 76 7.32 0.00 6.01
CA THR A 76 6.73 1.25 5.51
C THR A 76 6.85 2.33 6.58
N THR A 77 7.07 3.57 6.16
CA THR A 77 7.20 4.73 7.05
C THR A 77 6.12 5.75 6.75
N THR A 78 5.87 6.67 7.67
CA THR A 78 4.88 7.76 7.50
C THR A 78 5.26 8.78 6.43
N SER A 79 6.53 8.76 6.01
CA SER A 79 7.11 9.59 4.94
C SER A 79 7.05 8.93 3.55
N ALA A 80 6.55 7.70 3.45
CA ALA A 80 6.36 7.03 2.17
C ALA A 80 5.35 7.77 1.29
N LEU A 81 5.46 7.57 -0.02
CA LEU A 81 4.46 8.05 -0.97
C LEU A 81 3.10 7.43 -0.61
N LYS A 82 2.07 8.26 -0.42
CA LYS A 82 0.79 7.78 0.08
C LYS A 82 -0.41 8.42 -0.61
N LEU A 83 -1.46 7.62 -0.75
CA LEU A 83 -2.78 8.06 -1.17
C LEU A 83 -3.78 7.80 -0.05
N MET A 84 -4.69 8.75 0.18
CA MET A 84 -5.62 8.75 1.30
C MET A 84 -7.04 8.99 0.80
N HIS A 85 -8.04 8.53 1.57
CA HIS A 85 -9.48 8.69 1.33
C HIS A 85 -10.00 7.96 0.08
N ARG A 86 -9.86 8.57 -1.09
CA ARG A 86 -10.39 8.05 -2.36
C ARG A 86 -9.30 8.17 -3.41
N PHE A 87 -8.99 7.05 -4.04
CA PHE A 87 -8.02 6.95 -5.11
C PHE A 87 -8.52 5.97 -6.15
N LYS A 88 -8.14 6.20 -7.40
CA LYS A 88 -8.43 5.32 -8.53
C LYS A 88 -7.20 4.50 -8.89
N GLU A 89 -7.39 3.50 -9.75
CA GLU A 89 -6.29 2.65 -10.24
C GLU A 89 -5.16 3.47 -10.89
N GLU A 90 -5.53 4.52 -11.63
CA GLU A 90 -4.59 5.46 -12.26
C GLU A 90 -3.73 6.22 -11.25
N ASP A 91 -4.29 6.57 -10.09
CA ASP A 91 -3.53 7.25 -9.03
C ASP A 91 -2.52 6.30 -8.39
N VAL A 92 -2.93 5.06 -8.13
CA VAL A 92 -2.04 4.03 -7.58
C VAL A 92 -0.90 3.74 -8.56
N MET A 93 -1.20 3.55 -9.85
CA MET A 93 -0.18 3.30 -10.87
C MET A 93 0.80 4.47 -10.99
N ARG A 94 0.31 5.71 -11.00
CA ARG A 94 1.15 6.91 -11.03
C ARG A 94 2.10 6.97 -9.83
N LEU A 95 1.59 6.65 -8.63
CA LEU A 95 2.40 6.66 -7.41
C LEU A 95 3.45 5.54 -7.40
N MET A 96 3.14 4.37 -7.98
CA MET A 96 4.12 3.31 -8.20
C MET A 96 5.24 3.74 -9.15
N ASP A 97 4.89 4.41 -10.24
CA ASP A 97 5.89 4.93 -11.19
C ASP A 97 6.80 5.98 -10.54
N GLU A 98 6.27 6.79 -9.63
CA GLU A 98 7.05 7.75 -8.84
C GLU A 98 7.97 7.06 -7.82
N ALA A 99 7.47 6.03 -7.13
CA ALA A 99 8.25 5.25 -6.17
C ALA A 99 9.45 4.55 -6.83
N GLU A 100 9.31 4.10 -8.07
CA GLU A 100 10.37 3.46 -8.85
C GLU A 100 11.45 4.41 -9.37
N ARG A 101 11.10 5.68 -9.55
CA ARG A 101 12.02 6.72 -10.05
C ARG A 101 12.82 7.38 -8.94
N THR A 102 12.27 7.39 -7.73
CA THR A 102 12.98 7.84 -6.51
C THR A 102 14.14 6.88 -6.24
#